data_AF-I1NWB6-F1
#
_entry.id   AF-I1NWB6-F1
#
_cell.length_a   1.000
_cell.length_b   1.000
_cell.length_c   1.000
_cell.angle_alpha   90.00
_cell.angle_beta   90.00
_cell.angle_gamma   90.00
#
_symmetry.space_group_name_H-M   'P 1'
#
loop_
_entity.id
_entity.type
_entity.pdbx_description
1 polymer ?
#
loop_
_entity_poly.entity_id
_entity_poly.type
_entity_poly.pdbx_seq_one_letter_code
_entity_poly.pdbx_strand_id
1 'polypeptide(L)'
;MASAFGSTSACGIKITPTAFATKKHLCLVPPPVVSLPRKNRPQRKCNFRVNAAKELYFNKDGLAIKKLQNGVNKLADLVGVTLGPKGRNVVLESKYGSPKIVNDGVTVAKEVELEDPVENIGAKLVRQAAAKTNDLAGDGTTTSVVLAQGMITEGVKVVAAGANPVQITRGIEKTAKALVSELQKMSKEVEDSELADVAAVSAGNNYEIGNMIAEAMNKVGRQGVVTLEEGKSAENNLYVVEGMQFDRGYISPYFVTDSEKMSVEYENCKLLLVDKKINNARDLITILEDAIRGGYPILIVTEDIEQEALATLVVNRLRGALKIAAIKAPGFGERKSQYLDDIATLTGGTVIREEVGLSLDKADRDVLGTAAKVVVTKDSTTIVGDGTTQDEVNKRVTQIKNQIEAAEQEYEKEKLNERIAKLSGGVAVIQVGAQTETELKEKKLRVEDALNATKAAVEEGIVVGGGCTLLRLASKVDAIIETLENDEQKVGAEIVRKSLSYPLKLIAKNAGVNGSVVTEKVLANDNFRYGYNAATGKYEDLMAAGIIDPTKVVRCCLEHAASVAKTFITSDAVVVDIKEPEKAAAAGNPMGGSGFGF
;
A
#
# COMPACT_ATOMS: atom_id res chain seq x y z
N MET A 1 8.07 -12.75 -76.23
CA MET A 1 6.61 -12.67 -75.98
C MET A 1 6.41 -11.44 -75.10
N ALA A 2 6.25 -10.26 -75.71
CA ALA A 2 4.96 -9.61 -75.98
C ALA A 2 4.27 -9.19 -74.65
N SER A 3 4.37 -7.93 -74.19
CA SER A 3 3.57 -6.74 -74.59
C SER A 3 2.08 -6.92 -74.27
N ALA A 4 1.28 -5.96 -73.80
CA ALA A 4 1.45 -4.56 -73.42
C ALA A 4 0.04 -4.02 -73.02
N PHE A 5 0.01 -2.72 -72.68
CA PHE A 5 -1.09 -1.75 -72.72
C PHE A 5 -1.93 -1.57 -71.43
N GLY A 6 -2.21 -0.34 -70.97
CA GLY A 6 -2.06 0.94 -71.67
C GLY A 6 -2.15 2.16 -70.74
N SER A 7 -1.35 3.14 -71.13
CA SER A 7 -1.12 4.50 -70.66
C SER A 7 -2.20 5.51 -71.07
N THR A 8 -2.18 6.70 -70.44
CA THR A 8 -2.08 8.08 -71.00
C THR A 8 -2.61 9.08 -69.96
N SER A 9 -2.23 10.35 -69.79
CA SER A 9 -1.32 11.35 -70.42
C SER A 9 -1.41 12.60 -69.51
N ALA A 10 -0.36 13.15 -68.90
CA ALA A 10 0.61 14.16 -69.38
C ALA A 10 0.08 15.58 -69.69
N CYS A 11 0.62 16.59 -68.98
CA CYS A 11 1.04 17.95 -69.44
C CYS A 11 1.61 18.73 -68.22
N GLY A 12 2.73 19.46 -68.17
CA GLY A 12 3.82 19.79 -69.08
C GLY A 12 4.77 20.84 -68.45
N ILE A 13 6.09 20.56 -68.47
CA ILE A 13 7.24 21.41 -68.93
C ILE A 13 7.48 22.78 -68.21
N LYS A 14 8.51 22.97 -67.36
CA LYS A 14 9.97 23.29 -67.58
C LYS A 14 10.28 24.56 -68.42
N ILE A 15 11.20 25.42 -67.94
CA ILE A 15 12.36 26.02 -68.66
C ILE A 15 13.29 26.73 -67.64
N THR A 16 14.60 26.70 -67.92
CA THR A 16 15.76 27.05 -67.07
C THR A 16 16.44 28.39 -67.52
N PRO A 17 17.71 28.76 -67.17
CA PRO A 17 18.03 30.04 -66.51
C PRO A 17 18.94 30.98 -67.35
N THR A 18 19.08 32.28 -67.01
CA THR A 18 20.30 33.07 -67.33
C THR A 18 20.36 34.45 -66.65
N ALA A 19 21.53 34.71 -66.07
CA ALA A 19 22.37 35.92 -66.13
C ALA A 19 21.92 37.30 -65.56
N PHE A 20 22.75 37.76 -64.60
CA PHE A 20 23.35 39.10 -64.47
C PHE A 20 22.58 40.34 -64.96
N ALA A 21 22.29 41.28 -64.04
CA ALA A 21 22.78 42.67 -64.12
C ALA A 21 22.28 43.55 -62.96
N THR A 22 23.10 44.53 -62.63
CA THR A 22 23.10 45.46 -61.51
C THR A 22 22.13 46.66 -61.59
N LYS A 23 21.82 47.22 -60.40
CA LYS A 23 21.49 48.64 -60.09
C LYS A 23 20.19 49.25 -60.66
N LYS A 24 19.29 49.67 -59.76
CA LYS A 24 19.04 51.09 -59.39
C LYS A 24 17.90 51.23 -58.38
N HIS A 25 18.08 52.24 -57.51
CA HIS A 25 17.14 52.73 -56.51
C HIS A 25 15.75 53.06 -57.07
N LEU A 26 14.70 52.72 -56.31
CA LEU A 26 13.49 53.53 -56.21
C LEU A 26 13.04 53.58 -54.75
N CYS A 27 13.08 54.78 -54.17
CA CYS A 27 12.53 55.09 -52.84
C CYS A 27 11.00 55.07 -52.91
N LEU A 28 10.36 54.31 -52.01
CA LEU A 28 8.98 54.52 -51.60
C LEU A 28 8.95 54.57 -50.07
N VAL A 29 8.54 55.73 -49.56
CA VAL A 29 8.52 56.12 -48.14
C VAL A 29 7.39 55.36 -47.40
N PRO A 30 7.63 54.71 -46.24
CA PRO A 30 6.55 54.22 -45.39
C PRO A 30 6.00 55.34 -44.48
N PRO A 31 4.68 55.36 -44.18
CA PRO A 31 4.05 56.40 -43.36
C PRO A 31 4.51 56.35 -41.89
N PRO A 32 4.36 57.45 -41.12
CA PRO A 32 4.92 57.56 -39.78
C PRO A 32 4.18 56.63 -38.80
N VAL A 33 4.96 55.92 -37.99
CA VAL A 33 4.49 55.01 -36.94
C VAL A 33 3.90 55.83 -35.81
N VAL A 34 2.57 55.80 -35.67
CA VAL A 34 1.87 56.30 -34.48
C VAL A 34 2.15 55.33 -33.34
N SER A 35 2.86 55.80 -32.31
CA SER A 35 3.19 55.00 -31.12
C SER A 35 2.00 54.94 -30.17
N LEU A 36 1.37 53.77 -30.08
CA LEU A 36 0.40 53.47 -29.02
C LEU A 36 1.15 53.24 -27.69
N PRO A 37 0.63 53.72 -26.54
CA PRO A 37 1.27 53.54 -25.25
C PRO A 37 1.28 52.05 -24.88
N ARG A 38 2.46 51.52 -24.54
CA ARG A 38 2.64 50.15 -24.04
C ARG A 38 1.80 49.95 -22.78
N LYS A 39 0.69 49.21 -22.89
CA LYS A 39 0.01 48.64 -21.71
C LYS A 39 1.01 47.76 -20.96
N ASN A 40 1.35 48.13 -19.73
CA ASN A 40 2.12 47.31 -18.79
C ASN A 40 1.38 45.97 -18.62
N ARG A 41 1.86 44.92 -19.29
CA ARG A 41 1.52 43.54 -18.92
C ARG A 41 2.18 43.28 -17.56
N PRO A 42 1.45 42.75 -16.56
CA PRO A 42 2.07 42.40 -15.30
C PRO A 42 3.14 41.34 -15.57
N GLN A 43 4.41 41.66 -15.27
CA GLN A 43 5.48 40.69 -15.27
C GLN A 43 5.08 39.60 -14.27
N ARG A 44 4.78 38.40 -14.76
CA ARG A 44 4.75 37.20 -13.92
C ARG A 44 6.14 37.06 -13.33
N LYS A 45 6.33 37.52 -12.08
CA LYS A 45 7.50 37.17 -11.28
C LYS A 45 7.48 35.65 -11.17
N CYS A 46 8.34 34.99 -11.95
CA CYS A 46 8.70 33.61 -11.68
C CYS A 46 9.40 33.65 -10.32
N ASN A 47 8.66 33.38 -9.25
CA ASN A 47 9.23 33.12 -7.95
C ASN A 47 9.99 31.80 -8.06
N PHE A 48 11.25 31.85 -8.53
CA PHE A 48 12.21 30.82 -8.20
C PHE A 48 12.34 30.88 -6.68
N ARG A 49 11.70 29.94 -5.97
CA ARG A 49 12.00 29.69 -4.56
C ARG A 49 13.51 29.52 -4.48
N VAL A 50 14.17 30.31 -3.64
CA VAL A 50 15.56 30.08 -3.29
C VAL A 50 15.58 28.77 -2.52
N ASN A 51 15.81 27.67 -3.22
CA ASN A 51 15.97 26.37 -2.59
C ASN A 51 17.28 26.39 -1.79
N ALA A 52 17.29 25.72 -0.64
CA ALA A 52 18.51 25.49 0.12
C ALA A 52 19.63 24.98 -0.81
N ALA A 53 20.86 25.42 -0.56
CA ALA A 53 22.01 24.98 -1.33
C ALA A 53 22.10 23.44 -1.30
N LYS A 54 22.48 22.84 -2.42
CA LYS A 54 22.51 21.38 -2.58
C LYS A 54 23.95 20.89 -2.69
N GLU A 55 24.25 19.79 -2.03
CA GLU A 55 25.49 19.06 -2.21
C GLU A 55 25.28 17.97 -3.27
N LEU A 56 26.25 17.83 -4.18
CA LEU A 56 26.17 16.93 -5.32
C LEU A 56 27.23 15.84 -5.20
N TYR A 57 26.78 14.59 -5.10
CA TYR A 57 27.63 13.42 -5.09
C TYR A 57 27.55 12.75 -6.46
N PHE A 58 28.64 12.76 -7.20
CA PHE A 58 28.75 12.06 -8.49
C PHE A 58 29.49 10.75 -8.31
N ASN A 59 29.04 9.72 -9.00
CA ASN A 59 29.62 8.39 -8.96
C ASN A 59 30.83 8.24 -9.89
N LYS A 60 31.84 9.12 -9.74
CA LYS A 60 33.08 9.03 -10.53
C LYS A 60 34.02 7.91 -10.04
N ASP A 61 34.07 7.71 -8.72
CA ASP A 61 34.98 6.76 -8.06
C ASP A 61 34.25 5.61 -7.34
N GLY A 62 32.94 5.42 -7.59
CA GLY A 62 32.13 4.42 -6.85
C GLY A 62 31.75 4.82 -5.42
N LEU A 63 32.31 5.93 -4.88
CA LEU A 63 32.14 6.34 -3.48
C LEU A 63 30.70 6.69 -3.13
N ALA A 64 29.97 7.37 -4.03
CA ALA A 64 28.57 7.73 -3.83
C ALA A 64 27.68 6.49 -3.70
N ILE A 65 27.86 5.50 -4.59
CA ILE A 65 27.13 4.22 -4.55
C ILE A 65 27.50 3.43 -3.28
N LYS A 66 28.77 3.40 -2.89
CA LYS A 66 29.19 2.74 -1.63
C LYS A 66 28.54 3.37 -0.41
N LYS A 67 28.45 4.71 -0.32
CA LYS A 67 27.72 5.39 0.75
C LYS A 67 26.24 5.00 0.76
N LEU A 68 25.57 5.08 -0.38
CA LEU A 68 24.17 4.63 -0.49
C LEU A 68 24.01 3.16 -0.03
N GLN A 69 24.93 2.28 -0.45
CA GLN A 69 24.91 0.86 -0.12
C GLN A 69 25.12 0.63 1.38
N ASN A 70 25.98 1.42 2.05
CA ASN A 70 26.14 1.35 3.49
C ASN A 70 24.83 1.65 4.23
N GLY A 71 24.07 2.65 3.76
CA GLY A 71 22.76 2.95 4.32
C GLY A 71 21.76 1.80 4.14
N VAL A 72 21.74 1.18 2.95
CA VAL A 72 20.95 -0.02 2.67
C VAL A 72 21.34 -1.17 3.61
N ASN A 73 22.64 -1.43 3.77
CA ASN A 73 23.15 -2.50 4.63
C ASN A 73 22.79 -2.27 6.09
N LYS A 74 22.94 -1.04 6.62
CA LYS A 74 22.56 -0.73 8.00
C LYS A 74 21.09 -1.03 8.28
N LEU A 75 20.20 -0.62 7.38
CA LEU A 75 18.77 -0.92 7.50
C LEU A 75 18.50 -2.43 7.40
N ALA A 76 19.08 -3.10 6.39
CA ALA A 76 18.83 -4.51 6.14
C ALA A 76 19.44 -5.43 7.21
N ASP A 77 20.59 -5.08 7.77
CA ASP A 77 21.22 -5.81 8.86
C ASP A 77 20.39 -5.67 10.14
N LEU A 78 19.84 -4.48 10.41
CA LEU A 78 18.95 -4.25 11.56
C LEU A 78 17.62 -4.99 11.42
N VAL A 79 16.92 -4.82 10.30
CA VAL A 79 15.63 -5.49 10.07
C VAL A 79 15.84 -7.00 9.93
N GLY A 80 16.94 -7.43 9.31
CA GLY A 80 17.28 -8.82 9.07
C GLY A 80 17.46 -9.68 10.32
N VAL A 81 17.81 -9.10 11.48
CA VAL A 81 17.88 -9.89 12.73
C VAL A 81 16.51 -10.36 13.21
N THR A 82 15.43 -9.70 12.79
CA THR A 82 14.04 -10.07 13.12
C THR A 82 13.52 -11.22 12.24
N LEU A 83 14.24 -11.57 11.16
CA LEU A 83 13.76 -12.58 10.20
C LEU A 83 13.79 -14.00 10.77
N GLY A 84 12.66 -14.70 10.64
CA GLY A 84 12.51 -16.12 10.93
C GLY A 84 11.98 -16.41 12.34
N PRO A 85 11.70 -17.69 12.64
CA PRO A 85 11.05 -18.10 13.90
C PRO A 85 11.92 -17.88 15.15
N LYS A 86 13.23 -17.71 14.96
CA LYS A 86 14.21 -17.36 16.01
C LYS A 86 14.77 -15.96 15.77
N GLY A 87 13.94 -15.06 15.25
CA GLY A 87 14.23 -13.64 15.13
C GLY A 87 14.57 -13.03 16.49
N ARG A 88 15.47 -12.05 16.49
CA ARG A 88 15.90 -11.33 17.70
C ARG A 88 15.09 -10.06 17.88
N ASN A 89 14.84 -9.72 19.13
CA ASN A 89 14.21 -8.46 19.48
C ASN A 89 15.14 -7.28 19.20
N VAL A 90 14.56 -6.20 18.68
CA VAL A 90 15.19 -4.90 18.50
C VAL A 90 14.65 -3.96 19.58
N VAL A 91 15.55 -3.29 20.29
CA VAL A 91 15.19 -2.32 21.32
C VAL A 91 15.22 -0.93 20.70
N LEU A 92 14.07 -0.26 20.74
CA LEU A 92 13.88 1.10 20.23
C LEU A 92 13.83 2.08 21.40
N GLU A 93 14.59 3.16 21.29
CA GLU A 93 14.53 4.26 22.23
C GLU A 93 13.19 4.99 22.08
N SER A 94 12.52 5.25 23.21
CA SER A 94 11.36 6.14 23.24
C SER A 94 11.79 7.50 23.80
N LYS A 95 11.35 8.59 23.17
CA LYS A 95 11.61 9.95 23.67
C LYS A 95 11.04 10.20 25.07
N TYR A 96 9.99 9.46 25.43
CA TYR A 96 9.35 9.51 26.74
C TYR A 96 8.94 8.10 27.16
N GLY A 97 9.18 7.74 28.43
CA GLY A 97 8.79 6.44 28.99
C GLY A 97 9.82 5.34 28.77
N SER A 98 9.38 4.09 28.83
CA SER A 98 10.24 2.90 28.72
C SER A 98 10.61 2.60 27.26
N PRO A 99 11.78 1.99 27.00
CA PRO A 99 12.15 1.51 25.66
C PRO A 99 11.12 0.54 25.10
N LYS A 100 10.87 0.60 23.79
CA LYS A 100 9.95 -0.31 23.10
C LYS A 100 10.75 -1.50 22.56
N ILE A 101 10.39 -2.70 22.97
CA ILE A 101 11.00 -3.94 22.47
C ILE A 101 10.11 -4.48 21.36
N VAL A 102 10.66 -4.67 20.17
CA VAL A 102 9.89 -5.05 18.97
C VAL A 102 10.58 -6.19 18.23
N ASN A 103 9.79 -7.14 17.72
CA ASN A 103 10.24 -8.23 16.86
C ASN A 103 9.61 -8.16 15.44
N ASP A 104 8.98 -7.03 15.13
CA ASP A 104 8.37 -6.75 13.83
C ASP A 104 9.29 -5.87 12.97
N GLY A 105 9.59 -6.34 11.76
CA GLY A 105 10.42 -5.63 10.79
C GLY A 105 9.80 -4.34 10.26
N VAL A 106 8.47 -4.24 10.22
CA VAL A 106 7.76 -3.03 9.74
C VAL A 106 8.02 -1.86 10.67
N THR A 107 7.79 -2.06 11.96
CA THR A 107 8.00 -1.05 12.99
C THR A 107 9.46 -0.62 13.05
N VAL A 108 10.39 -1.59 13.00
CA VAL A 108 11.83 -1.30 12.99
C VAL A 108 12.21 -0.48 11.75
N ALA A 109 11.73 -0.83 10.56
CA ALA A 109 12.07 -0.09 9.35
C ALA A 109 11.53 1.36 9.35
N LYS A 110 10.38 1.61 9.99
CA LYS A 110 9.77 2.96 10.07
C LYS A 110 10.61 3.92 10.91
N GLU A 111 11.16 3.45 12.03
CA GLU A 111 11.92 4.28 12.99
C GLU A 111 13.36 4.59 12.55
N VAL A 112 13.90 3.87 11.56
CA VAL A 112 15.27 4.07 11.13
C VAL A 112 15.41 5.34 10.30
N GLU A 113 16.20 6.29 10.82
CA GLU A 113 16.75 7.43 10.09
C GLU A 113 18.25 7.54 10.37
N LEU A 114 19.05 7.72 9.31
CA LEU A 114 20.50 7.83 9.40
C LEU A 114 20.95 9.29 9.36
N GLU A 115 22.05 9.60 10.04
CA GLU A 115 22.60 10.95 10.13
C GLU A 115 23.19 11.45 8.80
N ASP A 116 23.96 10.62 8.10
CA ASP A 116 24.50 10.93 6.77
C ASP A 116 23.34 10.95 5.76
N PRO A 117 23.08 12.09 5.07
CA PRO A 117 21.95 12.20 4.16
C PRO A 117 21.99 11.21 2.98
N VAL A 118 23.18 10.87 2.48
CA VAL A 118 23.35 9.93 1.36
C VAL A 118 23.04 8.52 1.84
N GLU A 119 23.58 8.10 2.99
CA GLU A 119 23.22 6.80 3.58
C GLU A 119 21.72 6.72 3.89
N ASN A 120 21.13 7.80 4.43
CA ASN A 120 19.71 7.86 4.75
C ASN A 120 18.81 7.72 3.50
N ILE A 121 19.22 8.31 2.37
CA ILE A 121 18.51 8.10 1.09
C ILE A 121 18.56 6.62 0.69
N GLY A 122 19.73 5.97 0.82
CA GLY A 122 19.88 4.54 0.57
C GLY A 122 18.91 3.69 1.41
N ALA A 123 18.86 3.94 2.72
CA ALA A 123 17.92 3.27 3.62
C ALA A 123 16.45 3.55 3.22
N LYS A 124 16.10 4.81 2.92
CA LYS A 124 14.73 5.21 2.52
C LYS A 124 14.28 4.54 1.22
N LEU A 125 15.18 4.31 0.26
CA LEU A 125 14.86 3.60 -0.99
C LEU A 125 14.40 2.16 -0.72
N VAL A 126 15.11 1.42 0.13
CA VAL A 126 14.76 0.03 0.46
C VAL A 126 13.56 -0.04 1.39
N ARG A 127 13.40 0.93 2.30
CA ARG A 127 12.19 1.08 3.12
C ARG A 127 10.93 1.24 2.26
N GLN A 128 11.02 1.85 1.08
CA GLN A 128 9.89 1.97 0.17
C GLN A 128 9.45 0.63 -0.42
N ALA A 129 10.37 -0.30 -0.67
CA ALA A 129 10.01 -1.67 -1.09
C ALA A 129 9.26 -2.39 0.04
N ALA A 130 9.76 -2.28 1.27
CA ALA A 130 9.13 -2.87 2.45
C ALA A 130 7.69 -2.34 2.63
N ALA A 131 7.52 -1.02 2.60
CA ALA A 131 6.21 -0.37 2.76
C ALA A 131 5.21 -0.82 1.68
N LYS A 132 5.60 -0.80 0.40
CA LYS A 132 4.72 -1.26 -0.70
C LYS A 132 4.36 -2.74 -0.60
N THR A 133 5.30 -3.57 -0.14
CA THR A 133 5.05 -5.01 0.08
C THR A 133 3.99 -5.18 1.16
N ASN A 134 4.13 -4.46 2.27
CA ASN A 134 3.17 -4.45 3.37
C ASN A 134 1.78 -3.99 2.92
N ASP A 135 1.71 -2.90 2.16
CA ASP A 135 0.44 -2.31 1.73
C ASP A 135 -0.36 -3.26 0.81
N LEU A 136 0.32 -4.11 0.02
CA LEU A 136 -0.33 -5.01 -0.93
C LEU A 136 -0.55 -6.43 -0.39
N ALA A 137 0.42 -6.97 0.35
CA ALA A 137 0.43 -8.36 0.79
C ALA A 137 0.26 -8.52 2.30
N GLY A 138 0.47 -7.46 3.08
CA GLY A 138 0.30 -7.46 4.54
C GLY A 138 1.39 -8.17 5.35
N ASP A 139 2.39 -8.74 4.68
CA ASP A 139 3.54 -9.42 5.29
C ASP A 139 4.74 -9.35 4.30
N GLY A 140 5.91 -9.84 4.71
CA GLY A 140 7.10 -9.99 3.87
C GLY A 140 8.01 -8.77 3.86
N THR A 141 7.82 -7.80 4.75
CA THR A 141 8.64 -6.58 4.79
C THR A 141 10.11 -6.87 5.00
N THR A 142 10.45 -7.72 5.98
CA THR A 142 11.82 -8.14 6.23
C THR A 142 12.41 -8.89 5.03
N THR A 143 11.64 -9.79 4.41
CA THR A 143 12.07 -10.55 3.22
C THR A 143 12.36 -9.63 2.03
N SER A 144 11.50 -8.63 1.79
CA SER A 144 11.66 -7.62 0.73
C SER A 144 12.95 -6.80 0.92
N VAL A 145 13.24 -6.37 2.16
CA VAL A 145 14.48 -5.64 2.50
C VAL A 145 15.72 -6.49 2.26
N VAL A 146 15.72 -7.75 2.72
CA VAL A 146 16.87 -8.66 2.59
C VAL A 146 17.12 -9.04 1.13
N LEU A 147 16.07 -9.27 0.34
CA LEU A 147 16.18 -9.50 -1.10
C LEU A 147 16.73 -8.28 -1.83
N ALA A 148 16.24 -7.09 -1.50
CA ALA A 148 16.74 -5.84 -2.08
C ALA A 148 18.23 -5.63 -1.75
N GLN A 149 18.64 -5.87 -0.50
CA GLN A 149 20.05 -5.83 -0.08
C GLN A 149 20.90 -6.80 -0.89
N GLY A 150 20.43 -8.04 -1.10
CA GLY A 150 21.13 -9.05 -1.87
C GLY A 150 21.33 -8.65 -3.34
N MET A 151 20.26 -8.22 -4.00
CA MET A 151 20.33 -7.77 -5.40
C MET A 151 21.21 -6.53 -5.57
N ILE A 152 21.12 -5.56 -4.67
CA ILE A 152 21.96 -4.36 -4.69
C ILE A 152 23.43 -4.73 -4.46
N THR A 153 23.71 -5.59 -3.49
CA THR A 153 25.09 -5.95 -3.15
C THR A 153 25.78 -6.71 -4.28
N GLU A 154 25.12 -7.68 -4.89
CA GLU A 154 25.67 -8.41 -6.04
C GLU A 154 25.72 -7.52 -7.29
N GLY A 155 24.71 -6.67 -7.51
CA GLY A 155 24.68 -5.73 -8.62
C GLY A 155 25.80 -4.69 -8.58
N VAL A 156 26.07 -4.09 -7.42
CA VAL A 156 27.15 -3.10 -7.25
C VAL A 156 28.53 -3.74 -7.48
N LYS A 157 28.73 -5.00 -7.06
CA LYS A 157 29.99 -5.72 -7.35
C LYS A 157 30.23 -5.87 -8.86
N VAL A 158 29.19 -6.22 -9.60
CA VAL A 158 29.26 -6.40 -11.06
C VAL A 158 29.45 -5.07 -11.79
N VAL A 159 28.73 -4.02 -11.39
CA VAL A 159 28.89 -2.67 -11.97
C VAL A 159 30.27 -2.09 -11.68
N ALA A 160 30.82 -2.32 -10.48
CA ALA A 160 32.18 -1.91 -10.16
C ALA A 160 33.24 -2.61 -11.03
N ALA A 161 32.93 -3.78 -11.62
CA ALA A 161 33.77 -4.47 -12.59
C ALA A 161 33.64 -3.91 -14.03
N GLY A 162 32.82 -2.86 -14.24
CA GLY A 162 32.68 -2.16 -15.51
C GLY A 162 31.54 -2.64 -16.42
N ALA A 163 30.68 -3.53 -15.93
CA ALA A 163 29.52 -4.01 -16.69
C ALA A 163 28.40 -2.96 -16.77
N ASN A 164 27.63 -2.95 -17.86
CA ASN A 164 26.62 -1.93 -18.13
C ASN A 164 25.42 -2.01 -17.15
N PRO A 165 25.19 -0.98 -16.31
CA PRO A 165 24.08 -0.98 -15.35
C PRO A 165 22.70 -1.14 -15.99
N VAL A 166 22.51 -0.64 -17.21
CA VAL A 166 21.22 -0.68 -17.91
C VAL A 166 20.89 -2.09 -18.38
N GLN A 167 21.86 -2.83 -18.91
CA GLN A 167 21.62 -4.20 -19.38
C GLN A 167 21.49 -5.17 -18.20
N ILE A 168 22.28 -4.99 -17.14
CA ILE A 168 22.15 -5.77 -15.90
C ILE A 168 20.76 -5.63 -15.33
N THR A 169 20.26 -4.40 -15.18
CA THR A 169 18.94 -4.16 -14.59
C THR A 169 17.79 -4.63 -15.47
N ARG A 170 17.95 -4.61 -16.80
CA ARG A 170 17.02 -5.30 -17.71
C ARG A 170 17.02 -6.81 -17.50
N GLY A 171 18.19 -7.41 -17.28
CA GLY A 171 18.33 -8.83 -16.93
C GLY A 171 17.62 -9.17 -15.62
N ILE A 172 17.82 -8.36 -14.56
CA ILE A 172 17.13 -8.50 -13.28
C ILE A 172 15.61 -8.44 -13.45
N GLU A 173 15.10 -7.44 -14.19
CA GLU A 173 13.65 -7.26 -14.39
C GLU A 173 13.02 -8.42 -15.18
N LYS A 174 13.66 -8.85 -16.29
CA LYS A 174 13.17 -10.00 -17.07
C LYS A 174 13.17 -11.28 -16.24
N THR A 175 14.23 -11.51 -15.47
CA THR A 175 14.36 -12.69 -14.63
C THR A 175 13.32 -12.69 -13.52
N ALA A 176 13.12 -11.56 -12.82
CA ALA A 176 12.10 -11.43 -11.80
C ALA A 176 10.70 -11.74 -12.36
N LYS A 177 10.34 -11.18 -13.53
CA LYS A 177 9.04 -11.47 -14.19
C LYS A 177 8.88 -12.95 -14.54
N ALA A 178 9.90 -13.57 -15.12
CA ALA A 178 9.86 -15.00 -15.44
C ALA A 178 9.74 -15.87 -14.18
N LEU A 179 10.43 -15.52 -13.10
CA LEU A 179 10.33 -16.21 -11.82
C LEU A 179 8.97 -16.04 -11.16
N VAL A 180 8.28 -14.90 -11.33
CA VAL A 180 6.89 -14.73 -10.87
C VAL A 180 5.96 -15.68 -11.60
N SER A 181 6.12 -15.86 -12.92
CA SER A 181 5.33 -16.86 -13.67
C SER A 181 5.64 -18.29 -13.22
N GLU A 182 6.88 -18.61 -12.86
CA GLU A 182 7.23 -19.91 -12.28
C GLU A 182 6.68 -20.09 -10.86
N LEU A 183 6.68 -19.03 -10.04
CA LEU A 183 6.11 -19.03 -8.71
C LEU A 183 4.60 -19.33 -8.75
N GLN A 184 3.86 -18.75 -9.70
CA GLN A 184 2.44 -19.04 -9.89
C GLN A 184 2.18 -20.52 -10.19
N LYS A 185 3.05 -21.18 -10.97
CA LYS A 185 2.95 -22.63 -11.25
C LYS A 185 3.26 -23.49 -10.02
N MET A 186 4.02 -22.94 -9.08
CA MET A 186 4.42 -23.63 -7.83
C MET A 186 3.41 -23.38 -6.71
N SER A 187 2.52 -22.38 -6.88
CA SER A 187 1.44 -22.07 -5.95
C SER A 187 0.41 -23.19 -5.92
N LYS A 188 -0.09 -23.48 -4.72
CA LYS A 188 -1.24 -24.35 -4.49
C LYS A 188 -2.39 -23.49 -3.98
N GLU A 189 -3.62 -23.74 -4.42
CA GLU A 189 -4.80 -23.12 -3.80
C GLU A 189 -4.90 -23.56 -2.33
N VAL A 190 -5.26 -22.61 -1.46
CA VAL A 190 -5.33 -22.85 -0.02
C VAL A 190 -6.59 -23.63 0.33
N GLU A 191 -6.40 -24.72 1.09
CA GLU A 191 -7.49 -25.48 1.72
C GLU A 191 -7.83 -24.90 3.09
N ASP A 192 -9.06 -25.11 3.55
CA ASP A 192 -9.53 -24.48 4.80
C ASP A 192 -8.75 -24.99 6.04
N SER A 193 -8.17 -26.19 5.98
CA SER A 193 -7.27 -26.71 7.02
C SER A 193 -5.93 -25.98 7.08
N GLU A 194 -5.46 -25.45 5.94
CA GLU A 194 -4.15 -24.79 5.81
C GLU A 194 -4.23 -23.31 6.24
N LEU A 195 -5.43 -22.72 6.37
CA LEU A 195 -5.62 -21.33 6.81
C LEU A 195 -5.06 -21.10 8.22
N ALA A 196 -5.22 -22.06 9.12
CA ALA A 196 -4.69 -21.97 10.48
C ALA A 196 -3.16 -21.99 10.50
N ASP A 197 -2.54 -22.79 9.63
CA ASP A 197 -1.09 -22.87 9.51
C ASP A 197 -0.50 -21.57 8.96
N VAL A 198 -1.08 -21.03 7.88
CA VAL A 198 -0.66 -19.73 7.31
C VAL A 198 -0.76 -18.62 8.37
N ALA A 199 -1.89 -18.56 9.08
CA ALA A 199 -2.10 -17.59 10.15
C ALA A 199 -1.09 -17.76 11.29
N ALA A 200 -0.82 -19.00 11.70
CA ALA A 200 0.11 -19.31 12.79
C ALA A 200 1.54 -18.91 12.44
N VAL A 201 2.00 -19.18 11.21
CA VAL A 201 3.34 -18.80 10.74
C VAL A 201 3.54 -17.28 10.81
N SER A 202 2.60 -16.50 10.25
CA SER A 202 2.65 -15.04 10.31
C SER A 202 2.44 -14.49 11.72
N ALA A 203 1.71 -15.21 12.59
CA ALA A 203 1.61 -14.90 14.01
C ALA A 203 2.81 -15.38 14.85
N GLY A 204 3.98 -15.63 14.24
CA GLY A 204 5.19 -16.03 14.96
C GLY A 204 5.12 -17.44 15.57
N ASN A 205 4.51 -18.39 14.85
CA ASN A 205 4.18 -19.75 15.28
C ASN A 205 3.18 -19.82 16.45
N ASN A 206 2.23 -18.89 16.52
CA ASN A 206 1.16 -18.93 17.51
C ASN A 206 -0.13 -19.55 16.92
N TYR A 207 -0.34 -20.83 17.22
CA TYR A 207 -1.52 -21.58 16.78
C TYR A 207 -2.83 -21.14 17.45
N GLU A 208 -2.81 -20.54 18.64
CA GLU A 208 -4.05 -20.02 19.25
C GLU A 208 -4.62 -18.87 18.40
N ILE A 209 -3.76 -17.94 17.99
CA ILE A 209 -4.11 -16.85 17.07
C ILE A 209 -4.49 -17.42 15.70
N GLY A 210 -3.71 -18.38 15.20
CA GLY A 210 -3.95 -18.96 13.89
C GLY A 210 -5.31 -19.66 13.76
N ASN A 211 -5.66 -20.47 14.77
CA ASN A 211 -6.95 -21.14 14.85
C ASN A 211 -8.12 -20.13 14.96
N MET A 212 -7.94 -19.05 15.73
CA MET A 212 -8.95 -18.01 15.86
C MET A 212 -9.22 -17.28 14.54
N ILE A 213 -8.17 -16.98 13.77
CA ILE A 213 -8.30 -16.35 12.45
C ILE A 213 -8.98 -17.32 11.47
N ALA A 214 -8.59 -18.59 11.47
CA ALA A 214 -9.22 -19.61 10.64
C ALA A 214 -10.70 -19.79 10.97
N GLU A 215 -11.07 -19.82 12.26
CA GLU A 215 -12.47 -19.88 12.70
C GLU A 215 -13.25 -18.63 12.27
N ALA A 216 -12.66 -17.44 12.39
CA ALA A 216 -13.26 -16.19 11.92
C ALA A 216 -13.56 -16.25 10.41
N MET A 217 -12.56 -16.62 9.60
CA MET A 217 -12.68 -16.75 8.15
C MET A 217 -13.71 -17.81 7.73
N ASN A 218 -13.80 -18.92 8.47
CA ASN A 218 -14.81 -19.95 8.21
C ASN A 218 -16.24 -19.46 8.50
N LYS A 219 -16.42 -18.58 9.49
CA LYS A 219 -17.74 -18.01 9.81
C LYS A 219 -18.20 -16.95 8.80
N VAL A 220 -17.31 -16.06 8.35
CA VAL A 220 -17.66 -14.98 7.40
C VAL A 220 -17.48 -15.37 5.93
N GLY A 221 -16.82 -16.49 5.67
CA GLY A 221 -16.44 -16.96 4.35
C GLY A 221 -15.18 -16.29 3.80
N ARG A 222 -14.67 -16.80 2.68
CA ARG A 222 -13.40 -16.36 2.05
C ARG A 222 -13.37 -14.88 1.65
N GLN A 223 -14.53 -14.30 1.32
CA GLN A 223 -14.69 -12.87 0.99
C GLN A 223 -15.21 -12.04 2.17
N GLY A 224 -15.36 -12.67 3.33
CA GLY A 224 -15.85 -12.02 4.53
C GLY A 224 -14.83 -11.05 5.12
N VAL A 225 -15.34 -10.10 5.90
CA VAL A 225 -14.52 -9.06 6.49
C VAL A 225 -14.19 -9.45 7.92
N VAL A 226 -12.91 -9.49 8.25
CA VAL A 226 -12.44 -9.68 9.62
C VAL A 226 -11.79 -8.39 10.11
N THR A 227 -12.23 -7.91 11.27
CA THR A 227 -11.76 -6.68 11.92
C THR A 227 -11.19 -6.99 13.31
N LEU A 228 -10.29 -6.12 13.77
CA LEU A 228 -9.58 -6.29 15.04
C LEU A 228 -9.97 -5.22 16.04
N GLU A 229 -10.17 -5.64 17.28
CA GLU A 229 -10.51 -4.79 18.41
C GLU A 229 -9.63 -5.08 19.63
N GLU A 230 -9.50 -4.08 20.49
CA GLU A 230 -8.80 -4.21 21.75
C GLU A 230 -9.76 -4.75 22.80
N GLY A 231 -9.42 -5.91 23.37
CA GLY A 231 -10.18 -6.53 24.44
C GLY A 231 -9.99 -5.78 25.76
N LYS A 232 -11.08 -5.62 26.52
CA LYS A 232 -11.03 -5.11 27.91
C LYS A 232 -10.58 -6.17 28.91
N SER A 233 -10.62 -7.44 28.51
CA SER A 233 -10.24 -8.60 29.29
C SER A 233 -8.93 -9.17 28.77
N ALA A 234 -8.27 -10.01 29.56
CA ALA A 234 -7.04 -10.68 29.14
C ALA A 234 -7.28 -11.79 28.10
N GLU A 235 -8.51 -12.27 27.97
CA GLU A 235 -8.89 -13.34 27.04
C GLU A 235 -9.21 -12.78 25.65
N ASN A 236 -8.87 -13.56 24.63
CA ASN A 236 -9.23 -13.25 23.24
C ASN A 236 -10.65 -13.74 22.96
N ASN A 237 -11.48 -12.92 22.31
CA ASN A 237 -12.85 -13.27 21.96
C ASN A 237 -13.10 -13.10 20.46
N LEU A 238 -13.92 -13.99 19.89
CA LEU A 238 -14.38 -13.93 18.51
C LEU A 238 -15.91 -13.86 18.51
N TYR A 239 -16.47 -12.82 17.90
CA TYR A 239 -17.90 -12.75 17.61
C TYR A 239 -18.13 -12.23 16.19
N VAL A 240 -19.25 -12.64 15.61
CA VAL A 240 -19.68 -12.19 14.29
C VAL A 240 -20.81 -11.22 14.49
N VAL A 241 -20.66 -10.04 13.91
CA VAL A 241 -21.64 -8.96 13.90
C VAL A 241 -22.05 -8.67 12.48
N GLU A 242 -23.22 -8.08 12.32
CA GLU A 242 -23.66 -7.61 11.02
C GLU A 242 -22.80 -6.41 10.62
N GLY A 243 -22.43 -6.36 9.35
CA GLY A 243 -21.60 -5.28 8.86
C GLY A 243 -21.26 -5.46 7.40
N MET A 244 -20.66 -4.42 6.82
CA MET A 244 -20.21 -4.42 5.44
C MET A 244 -18.92 -3.61 5.27
N GLN A 245 -18.13 -3.96 4.26
CA GLN A 245 -16.96 -3.20 3.83
C GLN A 245 -17.06 -2.85 2.35
N PHE A 246 -16.58 -1.65 1.98
CA PHE A 246 -16.47 -1.23 0.59
C PHE A 246 -15.26 -0.33 0.33
N ASP A 247 -14.83 -0.27 -0.92
CA ASP A 247 -13.55 0.31 -1.37
C ASP A 247 -13.66 1.82 -1.62
N ARG A 248 -14.02 2.55 -0.56
CA ARG A 248 -14.00 4.02 -0.49
C ARG A 248 -13.44 4.44 0.84
N GLY A 249 -12.38 5.25 0.83
CA GLY A 249 -11.82 5.84 2.03
C GLY A 249 -12.23 7.28 2.28
N TYR A 250 -11.57 7.90 3.26
CA TYR A 250 -11.82 9.29 3.63
C TYR A 250 -11.48 10.25 2.48
N ILE A 251 -12.29 11.30 2.32
CA ILE A 251 -12.04 12.35 1.31
C ILE A 251 -10.80 13.18 1.68
N SER A 252 -10.53 13.33 2.97
CA SER A 252 -9.43 14.14 3.50
C SER A 252 -8.68 13.42 4.62
N PRO A 253 -7.34 13.34 4.58
CA PRO A 253 -6.53 12.78 5.67
C PRO A 253 -6.68 13.54 6.99
N TYR A 254 -7.20 14.77 6.97
CA TYR A 254 -7.42 15.55 8.19
C TYR A 254 -8.59 15.03 9.06
N PHE A 255 -9.34 14.02 8.61
CA PHE A 255 -10.35 13.34 9.44
C PHE A 255 -9.76 12.26 10.34
N VAL A 256 -8.53 11.81 10.08
CA VAL A 256 -7.83 10.73 10.79
C VAL A 256 -7.90 10.94 12.30
N THR A 257 -8.32 9.91 13.03
CA THR A 257 -8.33 9.87 14.50
C THR A 257 -7.05 9.27 15.04
N ASP A 258 -6.55 8.21 14.39
CA ASP A 258 -5.31 7.53 14.74
C ASP A 258 -4.23 7.83 13.68
N SER A 259 -3.25 8.66 14.07
CA SER A 259 -2.14 9.05 13.20
C SER A 259 -1.14 7.93 12.91
N GLU A 260 -1.07 6.89 13.73
CA GLU A 260 -0.16 5.76 13.51
C GLU A 260 -0.69 4.83 12.42
N LYS A 261 -2.00 4.51 12.50
CA LYS A 261 -2.69 3.67 11.51
C LYS A 261 -3.19 4.43 10.29
N MET A 262 -3.23 5.77 10.36
CA MET A 262 -3.87 6.61 9.35
C MET A 262 -5.33 6.17 9.09
N SER A 263 -6.07 5.91 10.18
CA SER A 263 -7.47 5.49 10.15
C SER A 263 -8.37 6.46 10.92
N VAL A 264 -9.65 6.49 10.54
CA VAL A 264 -10.73 7.11 11.32
C VAL A 264 -11.49 6.00 12.01
N GLU A 265 -11.59 6.05 13.34
CA GLU A 265 -12.32 5.09 14.14
C GLU A 265 -13.35 5.82 15.00
N TYR A 266 -14.62 5.46 14.83
CA TYR A 266 -15.73 6.01 15.62
C TYR A 266 -16.61 4.89 16.17
N GLU A 267 -16.92 4.98 17.46
CA GLU A 267 -17.89 4.14 18.15
C GLU A 267 -19.25 4.87 18.23
N ASN A 268 -20.35 4.11 18.19
CA ASN A 268 -21.73 4.62 18.24
C ASN A 268 -21.95 5.79 17.25
N CYS A 269 -21.57 5.58 16.00
CA CYS A 269 -21.56 6.59 14.96
C CYS A 269 -22.91 6.63 14.23
N LYS A 270 -23.38 7.84 13.90
CA LYS A 270 -24.54 8.05 13.03
C LYS A 270 -24.10 8.24 11.58
N LEU A 271 -24.89 7.71 10.65
CA LEU A 271 -24.62 7.78 9.21
C LEU A 271 -25.61 8.68 8.51
N LEU A 272 -25.07 9.66 7.78
CA LEU A 272 -25.82 10.52 6.88
C LEU A 272 -25.58 10.05 5.45
N LEU A 273 -26.65 9.58 4.79
CA LEU A 273 -26.59 9.03 3.43
C LEU A 273 -27.26 10.02 2.46
N VAL A 274 -26.47 10.56 1.53
CA VAL A 274 -26.94 11.57 0.56
C VAL A 274 -26.63 11.12 -0.86
N ASP A 275 -27.63 11.08 -1.73
CA ASP A 275 -27.41 10.63 -3.11
C ASP A 275 -26.69 11.70 -3.95
N LYS A 276 -26.95 12.99 -3.71
CA LYS A 276 -26.33 14.12 -4.43
C LYS A 276 -25.06 14.64 -3.77
N LYS A 277 -24.34 15.49 -4.52
CA LYS A 277 -23.17 16.23 -4.03
C LYS A 277 -23.56 17.31 -3.04
N ILE A 278 -22.72 17.52 -2.03
CA ILE A 278 -22.88 18.57 -1.03
C ILE A 278 -22.00 19.76 -1.42
N ASN A 279 -22.64 20.86 -1.83
CA ASN A 279 -21.95 22.07 -2.26
C ASN A 279 -21.71 23.01 -1.06
N ASN A 280 -22.75 23.25 -0.26
CA ASN A 280 -22.72 24.21 0.84
C ASN A 280 -22.74 23.52 2.20
N ALA A 281 -21.94 24.02 3.14
CA ALA A 281 -22.00 23.58 4.53
C ALA A 281 -23.30 24.00 5.25
N ARG A 282 -24.03 24.98 4.69
CA ARG A 282 -25.28 25.51 5.29
C ARG A 282 -26.38 24.46 5.35
N ASP A 283 -26.45 23.62 4.33
CA ASP A 283 -27.49 22.59 4.22
C ASP A 283 -27.30 21.49 5.28
N LEU A 284 -26.10 21.39 5.87
CA LEU A 284 -25.78 20.44 6.93
C LEU A 284 -25.98 20.99 8.35
N ILE A 285 -26.28 22.29 8.52
CA ILE A 285 -26.28 22.94 9.84
C ILE A 285 -27.21 22.22 10.81
N THR A 286 -28.44 21.90 10.40
CA THR A 286 -29.44 21.24 11.25
C THR A 286 -28.93 19.92 11.83
N ILE A 287 -28.30 19.09 10.98
CA ILE A 287 -27.76 17.78 11.37
C ILE A 287 -26.50 17.95 12.24
N LEU A 288 -25.62 18.88 11.89
CA LEU A 288 -24.39 19.13 12.65
C LEU A 288 -24.69 19.68 14.05
N GLU A 289 -25.71 20.53 14.19
CA GLU A 289 -26.18 21.02 15.49
C GLU A 289 -26.76 19.90 16.35
N ASP A 290 -27.52 18.98 15.76
CA ASP A 290 -28.01 17.79 16.48
C ASP A 290 -26.84 16.89 16.91
N ALA A 291 -25.84 16.67 16.05
CA ALA A 291 -24.65 15.89 16.39
C ALA A 291 -23.85 16.52 17.55
N ILE A 292 -23.74 17.86 17.58
CA ILE A 292 -23.10 18.58 18.71
C ILE A 292 -23.92 18.39 19.99
N ARG A 293 -25.26 18.56 19.91
CA ARG A 293 -26.15 18.44 21.06
C ARG A 293 -26.17 17.00 21.62
N GLY A 294 -26.16 16.02 20.73
CA GLY A 294 -26.17 14.60 21.07
C GLY A 294 -24.79 14.03 21.43
N GLY A 295 -23.71 14.75 21.14
CA GLY A 295 -22.34 14.34 21.47
C GLY A 295 -21.86 13.09 20.72
N TYR A 296 -22.49 12.72 19.61
CA TYR A 296 -22.18 11.51 18.85
C TYR A 296 -21.36 11.82 17.58
N PRO A 297 -20.49 10.90 17.12
CA PRO A 297 -19.79 11.05 15.85
C PRO A 297 -20.71 10.86 14.65
N ILE A 298 -20.45 11.57 13.54
CA ILE A 298 -21.21 11.45 12.30
C ILE A 298 -20.30 11.09 11.11
N LEU A 299 -20.72 10.09 10.33
CA LEU A 299 -20.12 9.72 9.05
C LEU A 299 -21.03 10.19 7.91
N ILE A 300 -20.50 11.02 7.02
CA ILE A 300 -21.22 11.48 5.82
C ILE A 300 -20.81 10.62 4.63
N VAL A 301 -21.80 9.99 3.99
CA VAL A 301 -21.65 9.23 2.75
C VAL A 301 -22.42 9.96 1.66
N THR A 302 -21.70 10.49 0.68
CA THR A 302 -22.26 11.31 -0.41
C THR A 302 -21.56 11.05 -1.73
N GLU A 303 -22.16 11.41 -2.87
CA GLU A 303 -21.47 11.34 -4.16
C GLU A 303 -20.15 12.13 -4.15
N ASP A 304 -20.18 13.37 -3.66
CA ASP A 304 -18.99 14.20 -3.48
C ASP A 304 -19.24 15.37 -2.53
N ILE A 305 -18.16 15.95 -2.00
CA ILE A 305 -18.20 17.18 -1.19
C ILE A 305 -17.33 18.24 -1.84
N GLU A 306 -17.88 19.42 -2.10
CA GLU A 306 -17.13 20.55 -2.64
C GLU A 306 -16.14 21.14 -1.62
N GLN A 307 -15.12 21.84 -2.12
CA GLN A 307 -14.00 22.35 -1.31
C GLN A 307 -14.46 23.29 -0.18
N GLU A 308 -15.50 24.10 -0.40
CA GLU A 308 -16.04 25.02 0.60
C GLU A 308 -16.63 24.27 1.80
N ALA A 309 -17.53 23.32 1.52
CA ALA A 309 -18.12 22.46 2.54
C ALA A 309 -17.06 21.62 3.25
N LEU A 310 -16.16 20.99 2.49
CA LEU A 310 -15.09 20.15 3.05
C LEU A 310 -14.17 20.95 3.99
N ALA A 311 -13.78 22.16 3.61
CA ALA A 311 -12.92 23.02 4.44
C ALA A 311 -13.58 23.33 5.79
N THR A 312 -14.89 23.60 5.79
CA THR A 312 -15.64 23.88 7.02
C THR A 312 -15.72 22.65 7.92
N LEU A 313 -15.97 21.46 7.34
CA LEU A 313 -15.98 20.20 8.09
C LEU A 313 -14.61 19.89 8.71
N VAL A 314 -13.53 20.05 7.94
CA VAL A 314 -12.16 19.80 8.40
C VAL A 314 -11.77 20.76 9.52
N VAL A 315 -12.06 22.06 9.39
CA VAL A 315 -11.74 23.04 10.43
C VAL A 315 -12.47 22.73 11.74
N ASN A 316 -13.75 22.36 11.66
CA ASN A 316 -14.52 22.02 12.86
C ASN A 316 -14.06 20.71 13.51
N ARG A 317 -13.63 19.73 12.70
CA ARG A 317 -13.02 18.50 13.19
C ARG A 317 -11.71 18.76 13.93
N LEU A 318 -10.83 19.58 13.35
CA LEU A 318 -9.52 19.92 13.93
C LEU A 318 -9.66 20.74 15.22
N ARG A 319 -10.71 21.55 15.34
CA ARG A 319 -11.05 22.27 16.58
C ARG A 319 -11.64 21.36 17.67
N GLY A 320 -11.95 20.11 17.35
CA GLY A 320 -12.54 19.15 18.29
C GLY A 320 -14.01 19.38 18.61
N ALA A 321 -14.66 20.37 17.98
CA ALA A 321 -16.08 20.68 18.23
C ALA A 321 -17.02 19.61 17.64
N LEU A 322 -16.60 18.95 16.54
CA LEU A 322 -17.38 17.94 15.84
C LEU A 322 -16.51 16.71 15.56
N LYS A 323 -17.01 15.53 15.92
CA LYS A 323 -16.43 14.24 15.51
C LYS A 323 -17.07 13.83 14.18
N ILE A 324 -16.44 14.22 13.08
CA ILE A 324 -16.99 14.03 11.73
C ILE A 324 -15.95 13.42 10.79
N ALA A 325 -16.42 12.55 9.90
CA ALA A 325 -15.67 12.10 8.73
C ALA A 325 -16.59 12.05 7.51
N ALA A 326 -15.99 12.19 6.33
CA ALA A 326 -16.71 12.13 5.07
C ALA A 326 -16.04 11.20 4.07
N ILE A 327 -16.87 10.40 3.41
CA ILE A 327 -16.47 9.41 2.41
C ILE A 327 -17.32 9.58 1.15
N LYS A 328 -16.77 9.15 0.01
CA LYS A 328 -17.54 9.07 -1.23
C LYS A 328 -18.40 7.82 -1.25
N ALA A 329 -19.59 7.92 -1.83
CA ALA A 329 -20.47 6.78 -2.04
C ALA A 329 -19.79 5.74 -2.95
N PRO A 330 -19.98 4.43 -2.67
CA PRO A 330 -19.48 3.37 -3.54
C PRO A 330 -20.30 3.30 -4.84
N GLY A 331 -19.63 2.94 -5.94
CA GLY A 331 -20.27 2.86 -7.26
C GLY A 331 -20.51 4.22 -7.93
N PHE A 332 -21.23 4.19 -9.06
CA PHE A 332 -21.61 5.36 -9.86
C PHE A 332 -23.00 5.13 -10.48
N GLY A 333 -23.72 6.20 -10.83
CA GLY A 333 -25.05 6.12 -11.44
C GLY A 333 -26.07 5.35 -10.57
N GLU A 334 -26.90 4.52 -11.20
CA GLU A 334 -27.92 3.73 -10.49
C GLU A 334 -27.33 2.78 -9.43
N ARG A 335 -26.13 2.25 -9.67
CA ARG A 335 -25.46 1.36 -8.70
C ARG A 335 -25.13 2.08 -7.41
N LYS A 336 -24.74 3.36 -7.48
CA LYS A 336 -24.50 4.19 -6.29
C LYS A 336 -25.77 4.27 -5.45
N SER A 337 -26.92 4.54 -6.06
CA SER A 337 -28.20 4.60 -5.37
C SER A 337 -28.56 3.24 -4.74
N GLN A 338 -28.33 2.13 -5.45
CA GLN A 338 -28.53 0.78 -4.91
C GLN A 338 -27.61 0.46 -3.71
N TYR A 339 -26.33 0.83 -3.77
CA TYR A 339 -25.42 0.64 -2.65
C TYR A 339 -25.77 1.52 -1.45
N LEU A 340 -26.23 2.75 -1.68
CA LEU A 340 -26.72 3.62 -0.60
C LEU A 340 -27.95 3.03 0.07
N ASP A 341 -28.87 2.42 -0.68
CA ASP A 341 -30.01 1.70 -0.11
C ASP A 341 -29.57 0.48 0.72
N ASP A 342 -28.52 -0.22 0.27
CA ASP A 342 -27.96 -1.36 1.01
C ASP A 342 -27.35 -0.91 2.35
N ILE A 343 -26.58 0.19 2.35
CA ILE A 343 -26.03 0.80 3.58
C ILE A 343 -27.16 1.31 4.49
N ALA A 344 -28.19 1.92 3.90
CA ALA A 344 -29.35 2.41 4.63
C ALA A 344 -30.09 1.26 5.33
N THR A 345 -30.32 0.15 4.63
CA THR A 345 -30.96 -1.06 5.18
C THR A 345 -30.12 -1.66 6.31
N LEU A 346 -28.79 -1.75 6.13
CA LEU A 346 -27.90 -2.27 7.17
C LEU A 346 -27.90 -1.41 8.44
N THR A 347 -27.98 -0.08 8.29
CA THR A 347 -27.85 0.86 9.42
C THR A 347 -29.19 1.39 9.93
N GLY A 348 -30.32 0.99 9.35
CA GLY A 348 -31.65 1.50 9.67
C GLY A 348 -31.84 2.99 9.31
N GLY A 349 -31.01 3.53 8.42
CA GLY A 349 -31.08 4.92 7.96
C GLY A 349 -31.98 5.09 6.73
N THR A 350 -32.24 6.33 6.35
CA THR A 350 -32.95 6.66 5.09
C THR A 350 -32.04 7.48 4.18
N VAL A 351 -31.96 7.11 2.90
CA VAL A 351 -31.17 7.88 1.92
C VAL A 351 -31.89 9.18 1.56
N ILE A 352 -31.21 10.31 1.73
CA ILE A 352 -31.74 11.62 1.34
C ILE A 352 -31.67 11.74 -0.19
N ARG A 353 -32.85 11.78 -0.81
CA ARG A 353 -33.04 11.98 -2.25
C ARG A 353 -34.02 13.13 -2.49
N GLU A 354 -33.55 14.17 -3.16
CA GLU A 354 -34.40 15.29 -3.58
C GLU A 354 -35.54 14.85 -4.51
N GLU A 355 -35.33 13.77 -5.29
CA GLU A 355 -36.35 13.19 -6.18
C GLU A 355 -37.57 12.63 -5.43
N VAL A 356 -37.36 12.18 -4.18
CA VAL A 356 -38.41 11.66 -3.29
C VAL A 356 -38.94 12.79 -2.38
N GLY A 357 -38.49 14.02 -2.56
CA GLY A 357 -38.91 15.19 -1.79
C GLY A 357 -38.21 15.36 -0.43
N LEU A 358 -37.18 14.56 -0.14
CA LEU A 358 -36.36 14.70 1.07
C LEU A 358 -35.18 15.61 0.78
N SER A 359 -35.16 16.78 1.42
CA SER A 359 -34.11 17.78 1.27
C SER A 359 -33.18 17.79 2.48
N LEU A 360 -31.89 18.08 2.25
CA LEU A 360 -30.84 17.99 3.27
C LEU A 360 -31.02 18.99 4.41
N ASP A 361 -31.56 20.17 4.11
CA ASP A 361 -31.84 21.26 5.05
C ASP A 361 -32.92 20.91 6.10
N LYS A 362 -33.83 20.00 5.75
CA LYS A 362 -34.96 19.55 6.58
C LYS A 362 -34.77 18.14 7.14
N ALA A 363 -33.58 17.58 7.00
CA ALA A 363 -33.29 16.25 7.49
C ALA A 363 -33.21 16.27 9.02
N ASP A 364 -34.06 15.46 9.65
CA ASP A 364 -34.10 15.26 11.10
C ASP A 364 -33.25 14.05 11.52
N ARG A 365 -33.11 13.86 12.84
CA ARG A 365 -32.37 12.73 13.41
C ARG A 365 -32.88 11.36 12.95
N ASP A 366 -34.16 11.25 12.59
CA ASP A 366 -34.81 10.00 12.19
C ASP A 366 -34.30 9.45 10.84
N VAL A 367 -33.72 10.30 9.98
CA VAL A 367 -33.13 9.81 8.72
C VAL A 367 -31.74 9.22 8.89
N LEU A 368 -31.09 9.45 10.04
CA LEU A 368 -29.71 9.01 10.28
C LEU A 368 -29.66 7.52 10.61
N GLY A 369 -28.82 6.80 9.88
CA GLY A 369 -28.47 5.42 10.21
C GLY A 369 -27.64 5.34 11.48
N THR A 370 -27.59 4.15 12.09
CA THR A 370 -26.79 3.85 13.29
C THR A 370 -25.80 2.74 13.00
N ALA A 371 -24.57 2.90 13.47
CA ALA A 371 -23.55 1.86 13.46
C ALA A 371 -22.89 1.77 14.84
N ALA A 372 -22.65 0.54 15.30
CA ALA A 372 -21.91 0.29 16.54
C ALA A 372 -20.47 0.80 16.40
N LYS A 373 -19.85 0.58 15.24
CA LYS A 373 -18.50 1.07 14.93
C LYS A 373 -18.30 1.32 13.45
N VAL A 374 -17.52 2.34 13.14
CA VAL A 374 -17.08 2.65 11.78
C VAL A 374 -15.56 2.79 11.77
N VAL A 375 -14.91 2.11 10.81
CA VAL A 375 -13.48 2.24 10.54
C VAL A 375 -13.28 2.68 9.09
N VAL A 376 -12.67 3.85 8.88
CA VAL A 376 -12.38 4.40 7.55
C VAL A 376 -10.87 4.49 7.36
N THR A 377 -10.34 3.81 6.35
CA THR A 377 -8.94 3.93 5.92
C THR A 377 -8.86 4.82 4.67
N LYS A 378 -7.66 4.94 4.09
CA LYS A 378 -7.45 5.68 2.84
C LYS A 378 -8.24 5.10 1.66
N ASP A 379 -8.38 3.78 1.62
CA ASP A 379 -8.88 3.07 0.45
C ASP A 379 -10.19 2.30 0.73
N SER A 380 -10.57 2.09 2.00
CA SER A 380 -11.77 1.32 2.37
C SER A 380 -12.52 1.89 3.57
N THR A 381 -13.81 1.56 3.68
CA THR A 381 -14.65 1.85 4.84
C THR A 381 -15.33 0.56 5.29
N THR A 382 -15.26 0.28 6.58
CA THR A 382 -15.94 -0.84 7.24
C THR A 382 -16.97 -0.30 8.22
N ILE A 383 -18.21 -0.76 8.08
CA ILE A 383 -19.34 -0.42 8.95
C ILE A 383 -19.74 -1.67 9.70
N VAL A 384 -19.75 -1.58 11.03
CA VAL A 384 -20.26 -2.61 11.93
C VAL A 384 -21.61 -2.14 12.46
N GLY A 385 -22.67 -2.88 12.11
CA GLY A 385 -24.04 -2.62 12.52
C GLY A 385 -24.26 -2.87 14.01
N ASP A 386 -25.41 -2.41 14.52
CA ASP A 386 -25.84 -2.60 15.91
C ASP A 386 -26.71 -3.85 16.12
N GLY A 387 -26.97 -4.61 15.04
CA GLY A 387 -27.72 -5.87 15.05
C GLY A 387 -29.24 -5.70 15.09
N THR A 388 -29.76 -4.50 14.89
CA THR A 388 -31.21 -4.22 14.97
C THR A 388 -31.97 -4.56 13.67
N THR A 389 -31.27 -4.64 12.53
CA THR A 389 -31.86 -4.69 11.18
C THR A 389 -31.70 -6.04 10.46
N GLN A 390 -31.37 -7.11 11.19
CA GLN A 390 -31.11 -8.45 10.65
C GLN A 390 -32.19 -8.96 9.69
N ASP A 391 -33.47 -8.81 10.06
CA ASP A 391 -34.60 -9.23 9.22
C ASP A 391 -34.70 -8.44 7.92
N GLU A 392 -34.36 -7.15 7.95
CA GLU A 392 -34.37 -6.28 6.78
C GLU A 392 -33.22 -6.60 5.83
N VAL A 393 -32.03 -6.87 6.37
CA VAL A 393 -30.87 -7.34 5.60
C VAL A 393 -31.19 -8.67 4.90
N ASN A 394 -31.81 -9.63 5.60
CA ASN A 394 -32.20 -10.91 5.01
C ASN A 394 -33.24 -10.75 3.89
N LYS A 395 -34.22 -9.85 4.06
CA LYS A 395 -35.18 -9.51 3.00
C LYS A 395 -34.46 -8.89 1.81
N ARG A 396 -33.51 -7.98 2.04
CA ARG A 396 -32.72 -7.33 0.99
C ARG A 396 -31.86 -8.33 0.22
N VAL A 397 -31.19 -9.25 0.90
CA VAL A 397 -30.41 -10.34 0.27
C VAL A 397 -31.32 -11.21 -0.60
N THR A 398 -32.52 -11.55 -0.13
CA THR A 398 -33.50 -12.34 -0.90
C THR A 398 -33.95 -11.59 -2.16
N GLN A 399 -34.20 -10.28 -2.07
CA GLN A 399 -34.52 -9.44 -3.23
C GLN A 399 -33.39 -9.46 -4.27
N ILE A 400 -32.13 -9.35 -3.83
CA ILE A 400 -30.97 -9.36 -4.74
C ILE A 400 -30.79 -10.75 -5.37
N LYS A 401 -31.04 -11.85 -4.65
CA LYS A 401 -31.04 -13.21 -5.21
C LYS A 401 -32.06 -13.37 -6.33
N ASN A 402 -33.27 -12.86 -6.14
CA ASN A 402 -34.29 -12.88 -7.20
C ASN A 402 -33.87 -12.04 -8.42
N GLN A 403 -33.15 -10.93 -8.22
CA GLN A 403 -32.59 -10.13 -9.32
C GLN A 403 -31.50 -10.89 -10.09
N ILE A 404 -30.70 -11.73 -9.41
CA ILE A 404 -29.66 -12.57 -10.06
C ILE A 404 -30.31 -13.61 -10.97
N GLU A 405 -31.41 -14.23 -10.53
CA GLU A 405 -32.15 -15.21 -11.34
C GLU A 405 -32.77 -14.58 -12.58
N ALA A 406 -33.25 -13.34 -12.47
CA ALA A 406 -33.82 -12.58 -13.57
C ALA A 406 -32.76 -11.97 -14.51
N ALA A 407 -31.51 -11.83 -14.06
CA ALA A 407 -30.45 -11.24 -14.87
C ALA A 407 -30.00 -12.18 -15.99
N GLU A 408 -29.91 -11.67 -17.21
CA GLU A 408 -29.42 -12.42 -18.37
C GLU A 408 -27.89 -12.28 -18.52
N GLN A 409 -27.33 -11.14 -18.09
CA GLN A 409 -25.92 -10.82 -18.28
C GLN A 409 -25.04 -11.31 -17.12
N GLU A 410 -23.95 -12.00 -17.44
CA GLU A 410 -22.99 -12.52 -16.45
C GLU A 410 -22.35 -11.42 -15.61
N TYR A 411 -22.05 -10.28 -16.23
CA TYR A 411 -21.52 -9.09 -15.53
C TYR A 411 -22.47 -8.54 -14.46
N GLU A 412 -23.78 -8.57 -14.70
CA GLU A 412 -24.76 -8.14 -13.69
C GLU A 412 -24.85 -9.14 -12.54
N LYS A 413 -24.82 -10.45 -12.84
CA LYS A 413 -24.79 -11.51 -11.83
C LYS A 413 -23.57 -11.37 -10.93
N GLU A 414 -22.40 -11.15 -11.50
CA GLU A 414 -21.15 -10.92 -10.75
C GLU A 414 -21.30 -9.73 -9.79
N LYS A 415 -21.85 -8.60 -10.25
CA LYS A 415 -22.02 -7.41 -9.42
C LYS A 415 -23.09 -7.55 -8.34
N LEU A 416 -24.15 -8.30 -8.60
CA LEU A 416 -25.16 -8.62 -7.59
C LEU A 416 -24.60 -9.61 -6.56
N ASN A 417 -23.77 -10.57 -6.98
CA ASN A 417 -23.05 -11.46 -6.06
C ASN A 417 -22.07 -10.68 -5.15
N GLU A 418 -21.34 -9.70 -5.68
CA GLU A 418 -20.50 -8.81 -4.87
C GLU A 418 -21.31 -8.07 -3.80
N ARG A 419 -22.52 -7.61 -4.13
CA ARG A 419 -23.43 -6.95 -3.18
C ARG A 419 -23.92 -7.91 -2.10
N ILE A 420 -24.32 -9.13 -2.48
CA ILE A 420 -24.73 -10.15 -1.52
C ILE A 420 -23.56 -10.50 -0.60
N ALA A 421 -22.35 -10.69 -1.12
CA ALA A 421 -21.18 -11.01 -0.30
C ALA A 421 -20.94 -9.94 0.77
N LYS A 422 -21.06 -8.66 0.39
CA LYS A 422 -20.90 -7.52 1.32
C LYS A 422 -22.03 -7.39 2.35
N LEU A 423 -23.25 -7.80 2.03
CA LEU A 423 -24.40 -7.74 2.94
C LEU A 423 -24.54 -8.98 3.84
N SER A 424 -24.22 -10.16 3.30
CA SER A 424 -24.46 -11.46 3.97
C SER A 424 -23.22 -12.05 4.64
N GLY A 425 -22.02 -11.65 4.24
CA GLY A 425 -20.77 -12.15 4.82
C GLY A 425 -20.58 -11.73 6.28
N GLY A 426 -21.26 -10.67 6.72
CA GLY A 426 -21.08 -10.10 8.05
C GLY A 426 -19.66 -9.60 8.27
N VAL A 427 -19.38 -9.17 9.50
CA VAL A 427 -18.06 -8.76 9.95
C VAL A 427 -17.70 -9.60 11.17
N ALA A 428 -16.64 -10.39 11.07
CA ALA A 428 -16.03 -11.04 12.21
C ALA A 428 -15.19 -10.02 12.95
N VAL A 429 -15.37 -9.95 14.27
CA VAL A 429 -14.58 -9.11 15.15
C VAL A 429 -13.76 -10.01 16.06
N ILE A 430 -12.44 -9.86 15.97
CA ILE A 430 -11.49 -10.50 16.86
C ILE A 430 -11.07 -9.48 17.90
N GLN A 431 -11.45 -9.71 19.16
CA GLN A 431 -10.97 -8.93 20.30
C GLN A 431 -9.70 -9.56 20.86
N VAL A 432 -8.62 -8.79 20.85
CA VAL A 432 -7.30 -9.21 21.35
C VAL A 432 -7.15 -8.75 22.81
N GLY A 433 -7.02 -9.71 23.71
CA GLY A 433 -6.79 -9.49 25.14
C GLY A 433 -5.33 -9.64 25.54
N ALA A 434 -4.90 -8.88 26.55
CA ALA A 434 -3.59 -9.04 27.17
C ALA A 434 -3.59 -8.56 28.63
N GLN A 435 -2.53 -8.92 29.37
CA GLN A 435 -2.36 -8.53 30.78
C GLN A 435 -1.78 -7.12 30.92
N THR A 436 -1.04 -6.65 29.90
CA THR A 436 -0.42 -5.32 29.88
C THR A 436 -0.71 -4.60 28.57
N GLU A 437 -0.73 -3.26 28.58
CA GLU A 437 -0.97 -2.47 27.38
C GLU A 437 0.10 -2.67 26.30
N THR A 438 1.37 -2.88 26.71
CA THR A 438 2.47 -3.13 25.77
C THR A 438 2.29 -4.45 25.05
N GLU A 439 1.94 -5.51 25.80
CA GLU A 439 1.64 -6.83 25.24
C GLU A 439 0.39 -6.78 24.35
N LEU A 440 -0.64 -6.03 24.74
CA LEU A 440 -1.86 -5.86 23.95
C LEU A 440 -1.55 -5.27 22.57
N LYS A 441 -0.76 -4.19 22.53
CA LYS A 441 -0.36 -3.54 21.27
C LYS A 441 0.49 -4.48 20.41
N GLU A 442 1.42 -5.22 21.01
CA GLU A 442 2.23 -6.20 20.28
C GLU A 442 1.39 -7.35 19.71
N LYS A 443 0.51 -7.94 20.52
CA LYS A 443 -0.40 -9.01 20.09
C LYS A 443 -1.33 -8.52 18.99
N LYS A 444 -1.90 -7.30 19.11
CA LYS A 444 -2.78 -6.72 18.09
C LYS A 444 -2.08 -6.60 16.74
N LEU A 445 -0.86 -6.08 16.70
CA LEU A 445 -0.06 -5.97 15.47
C LEU A 445 0.20 -7.35 14.85
N ARG A 446 0.57 -8.33 15.67
CA ARG A 446 0.80 -9.72 15.23
C ARG A 446 -0.45 -10.38 14.64
N VAL A 447 -1.62 -10.15 15.24
CA VAL A 447 -2.90 -10.67 14.73
C VAL A 447 -3.28 -9.96 13.42
N GLU A 448 -2.99 -8.66 13.30
CA GLU A 448 -3.21 -7.87 12.09
C GLU A 448 -2.37 -8.39 10.91
N ASP A 449 -1.08 -8.64 11.13
CA ASP A 449 -0.19 -9.21 10.12
C ASP A 449 -0.65 -10.62 9.70
N ALA A 450 -1.02 -11.48 10.66
CA ALA A 450 -1.53 -12.82 10.39
C ALA A 450 -2.85 -12.82 9.60
N LEU A 451 -3.74 -11.86 9.89
CA LEU A 451 -5.00 -11.69 9.19
C LEU A 451 -4.79 -11.20 7.74
N ASN A 452 -3.81 -10.34 7.52
CA ASN A 452 -3.50 -9.89 6.16
C ASN A 452 -2.79 -11.00 5.36
N ALA A 453 -1.88 -11.76 5.98
CA ALA A 453 -1.20 -12.90 5.35
C ALA A 453 -2.18 -14.01 4.93
N THR A 454 -3.16 -14.33 5.78
CA THR A 454 -4.22 -15.29 5.44
C THR A 454 -5.09 -14.82 4.28
N LYS A 455 -5.49 -13.55 4.25
CA LYS A 455 -6.20 -12.98 3.09
C LYS A 455 -5.36 -13.09 1.81
N ALA A 456 -4.07 -12.76 1.89
CA ALA A 456 -3.14 -12.88 0.78
C ALA A 456 -2.99 -14.33 0.27
N ALA A 457 -3.06 -15.32 1.17
CA ALA A 457 -3.03 -16.74 0.83
C ALA A 457 -4.33 -17.21 0.14
N VAL A 458 -5.48 -16.68 0.56
CA VAL A 458 -6.77 -16.96 -0.10
C VAL A 458 -6.82 -16.40 -1.53
N GLU A 459 -6.17 -15.26 -1.78
CA GLU A 459 -6.19 -14.61 -3.09
C GLU A 459 -5.29 -15.26 -4.15
N GLU A 460 -4.03 -15.58 -3.82
CA GLU A 460 -3.05 -16.09 -4.81
C GLU A 460 -2.52 -17.50 -4.50
N GLY A 461 -3.06 -18.13 -3.46
CA GLY A 461 -2.62 -19.42 -2.97
C GLY A 461 -1.38 -19.35 -2.08
N ILE A 462 -0.80 -20.52 -1.86
CA ILE A 462 0.27 -20.77 -0.91
C ILE A 462 1.46 -21.48 -1.54
N VAL A 463 2.64 -21.26 -0.96
CA VAL A 463 3.90 -21.92 -1.32
C VAL A 463 4.65 -22.39 -0.08
N VAL A 464 5.67 -23.23 -0.29
CA VAL A 464 6.53 -23.74 0.77
C VAL A 464 7.30 -22.59 1.42
N GLY A 465 7.15 -22.44 2.73
CA GLY A 465 7.69 -21.28 3.45
C GLY A 465 9.18 -21.37 3.79
N GLY A 466 9.60 -20.56 4.76
CA GLY A 466 10.95 -20.57 5.32
C GLY A 466 12.04 -20.16 4.32
N GLY A 467 11.67 -19.42 3.27
CA GLY A 467 12.59 -19.02 2.19
C GLY A 467 13.04 -20.17 1.27
N CYS A 468 12.49 -21.38 1.43
CA CYS A 468 12.83 -22.52 0.59
C CYS A 468 12.30 -22.34 -0.84
N THR A 469 11.11 -21.76 -1.02
CA THR A 469 10.57 -21.46 -2.37
C THR A 469 11.49 -20.54 -3.16
N LEU A 470 12.06 -19.50 -2.54
CA LEU A 470 13.02 -18.60 -3.19
C LEU A 470 14.28 -19.37 -3.65
N LEU A 471 14.78 -20.29 -2.83
CA LEU A 471 15.91 -21.14 -3.18
C LEU A 471 15.60 -22.07 -4.36
N ARG A 472 14.40 -22.65 -4.40
CA ARG A 472 13.94 -23.50 -5.51
C ARG A 472 13.76 -22.69 -6.79
N LEU A 473 13.23 -21.47 -6.70
CA LEU A 473 13.19 -20.54 -7.83
C LEU A 473 14.59 -20.23 -8.36
N ALA A 474 15.61 -20.14 -7.50
CA ALA A 474 16.99 -19.93 -7.92
C ALA A 474 17.51 -21.06 -8.84
N SER A 475 17.11 -22.31 -8.60
CA SER A 475 17.48 -23.45 -9.46
C SER A 475 16.85 -23.41 -10.86
N LYS A 476 15.76 -22.65 -11.04
CA LYS A 476 15.11 -22.47 -12.34
C LYS A 476 15.71 -21.33 -13.17
N VAL A 477 16.61 -20.53 -12.59
CA VAL A 477 17.21 -19.38 -13.28
C VAL A 477 18.08 -19.79 -14.46
N ASP A 478 18.68 -20.99 -14.43
CA ASP A 478 19.54 -21.46 -15.52
C ASP A 478 18.76 -21.58 -16.85
N ALA A 479 17.52 -22.07 -16.81
CA ALA A 479 16.65 -22.12 -17.97
C ALA A 479 16.26 -20.71 -18.48
N ILE A 480 16.17 -19.72 -17.58
CA ILE A 480 15.88 -18.33 -17.94
C ILE A 480 17.10 -17.69 -18.60
N ILE A 481 18.31 -17.98 -18.11
CA ILE A 481 19.57 -17.48 -18.68
C ILE A 481 19.71 -17.85 -20.15
N GLU A 482 19.29 -19.05 -20.55
CA GLU A 482 19.34 -19.51 -21.95
C GLU A 482 18.44 -18.68 -22.88
N THR A 483 17.35 -18.12 -22.36
CA THR A 483 16.44 -17.25 -23.13
C THR A 483 16.97 -15.82 -23.32
N LEU A 484 18.03 -15.45 -22.59
CA LEU A 484 18.59 -14.10 -22.63
C LEU A 484 19.69 -14.01 -23.69
N GLU A 485 19.46 -13.15 -24.69
CA GLU A 485 20.39 -12.98 -25.81
C GLU A 485 21.69 -12.24 -25.43
N ASN A 486 21.63 -11.32 -24.46
CA ASN A 486 22.76 -10.46 -24.10
C ASN A 486 23.48 -10.98 -22.84
N ASP A 487 24.81 -11.10 -22.90
CA ASP A 487 25.63 -11.62 -21.80
C ASP A 487 25.52 -10.78 -20.51
N GLU A 488 25.39 -9.45 -20.60
CA GLU A 488 25.18 -8.60 -19.42
C GLU A 488 23.80 -8.83 -18.78
N GLN A 489 22.79 -9.20 -19.58
CA GLN A 489 21.49 -9.61 -19.06
C GLN A 489 21.58 -10.95 -18.33
N LYS A 490 22.40 -11.89 -18.82
CA LYS A 490 22.69 -13.16 -18.13
C LYS A 490 23.36 -12.92 -16.78
N VAL A 491 24.28 -11.97 -16.70
CA VAL A 491 24.85 -11.54 -15.41
C VAL A 491 23.78 -10.94 -14.48
N GLY A 492 22.83 -10.18 -15.04
CA GLY A 492 21.64 -9.73 -14.29
C GLY A 492 20.82 -10.88 -13.70
N ALA A 493 20.62 -11.96 -14.45
CA ALA A 493 19.94 -13.17 -13.96
C ALA A 493 20.75 -13.87 -12.86
N GLU A 494 22.08 -13.92 -13.00
CA GLU A 494 23.00 -14.47 -11.99
C GLU A 494 22.93 -13.73 -10.65
N ILE A 495 22.78 -12.39 -10.69
CA ILE A 495 22.58 -11.55 -9.51
C ILE A 495 21.31 -11.97 -8.76
N VAL A 496 20.21 -12.20 -9.50
CA VAL A 496 18.94 -12.68 -8.93
C VAL A 496 19.12 -14.08 -8.34
N ARG A 497 19.77 -15.00 -9.06
CA ARG A 497 20.04 -16.37 -8.58
C ARG A 497 20.75 -16.37 -7.22
N LYS A 498 21.78 -15.53 -7.06
CA LYS A 498 22.54 -15.43 -5.81
C LYS A 498 21.72 -14.78 -4.68
N SER A 499 20.97 -13.72 -4.98
CA SER A 499 20.21 -12.97 -3.97
C SER A 499 19.07 -13.79 -3.37
N LEU A 500 18.45 -14.69 -4.14
CA LEU A 500 17.39 -15.58 -3.67
C LEU A 500 17.83 -16.51 -2.52
N SER A 501 19.13 -16.78 -2.38
CA SER A 501 19.65 -17.58 -1.26
C SER A 501 19.78 -16.82 0.07
N TYR A 502 19.69 -15.48 0.05
CA TYR A 502 19.97 -14.64 1.22
C TYR A 502 18.94 -14.83 2.34
N PRO A 503 17.61 -14.86 2.09
CA PRO A 503 16.63 -15.03 3.14
C PRO A 503 16.81 -16.33 3.93
N LEU A 504 16.95 -17.49 3.26
CA LEU A 504 17.15 -18.77 3.94
C LEU A 504 18.47 -18.81 4.72
N LYS A 505 19.56 -18.26 4.16
CA LYS A 505 20.84 -18.16 4.88
C LYS A 505 20.72 -17.32 6.15
N LEU A 506 19.97 -16.22 6.08
CA LEU A 506 19.75 -15.33 7.22
C LEU A 506 18.86 -15.99 8.28
N ILE A 507 17.78 -16.66 7.88
CA ILE A 507 16.93 -17.46 8.79
C ILE A 507 17.77 -18.50 9.54
N ALA A 508 18.61 -19.25 8.82
CA ALA A 508 19.51 -20.24 9.43
C ALA A 508 20.54 -19.60 10.37
N LYS A 509 21.13 -18.47 9.96
CA LYS A 509 22.09 -17.70 10.78
C LYS A 509 21.45 -17.19 12.07
N ASN A 510 20.22 -16.68 12.00
CA ASN A 510 19.46 -16.23 13.17
C ASN A 510 19.13 -17.40 14.10
N ALA A 511 18.85 -18.58 13.54
CA ALA A 511 18.68 -19.82 14.29
C ALA A 511 19.99 -20.40 14.86
N GLY A 512 21.15 -19.77 14.62
CA GLY A 512 22.45 -20.19 15.15
C GLY A 512 23.14 -21.29 14.34
N VAL A 513 22.69 -21.56 13.12
CA VAL A 513 23.20 -22.64 12.26
C VAL A 513 23.83 -22.07 10.99
N ASN A 514 24.79 -22.77 10.39
CA ASN A 514 25.47 -22.30 9.17
C ASN A 514 24.52 -22.34 7.96
N GLY A 515 24.13 -21.17 7.46
CA GLY A 515 23.20 -21.03 6.35
C GLY A 515 23.67 -21.66 5.04
N SER A 516 24.98 -21.72 4.77
CA SER A 516 25.50 -22.35 3.54
C SER A 516 25.24 -23.85 3.53
N VAL A 517 25.47 -24.51 4.67
CA VAL A 517 25.20 -25.96 4.85
C VAL A 517 23.71 -26.25 4.72
N VAL A 518 22.86 -25.38 5.25
CA VAL A 518 21.41 -25.50 5.12
C VAL A 518 20.98 -25.37 3.66
N THR A 519 21.44 -24.33 2.95
CA THR A 519 21.09 -24.13 1.53
C THR A 519 21.52 -25.31 0.66
N GLU A 520 22.72 -25.84 0.88
CA GLU A 520 23.25 -26.96 0.09
C GLU A 520 22.44 -28.24 0.34
N LYS A 521 22.12 -28.56 1.59
CA LYS A 521 21.30 -29.73 1.94
C LYS A 521 19.88 -29.65 1.38
N VAL A 522 19.28 -28.47 1.36
CA VAL A 522 17.94 -28.28 0.77
C VAL A 522 18.01 -28.45 -0.74
N LEU A 523 18.99 -27.84 -1.41
CA LEU A 523 19.18 -27.97 -2.86
C LEU A 523 19.51 -29.40 -3.31
N ALA A 524 20.26 -30.15 -2.50
CA ALA A 524 20.65 -31.53 -2.80
C ALA A 524 19.47 -32.52 -2.81
N ASN A 525 18.31 -32.15 -2.27
CA ASN A 525 17.10 -32.97 -2.29
C ASN A 525 16.13 -32.43 -3.34
N ASP A 526 15.70 -33.28 -4.28
CA ASP A 526 14.79 -32.90 -5.37
C ASP A 526 13.34 -32.68 -4.91
N ASN A 527 12.95 -33.15 -3.72
CA ASN A 527 11.61 -32.94 -3.20
C ASN A 527 11.36 -31.45 -2.95
N PHE A 528 10.40 -30.88 -3.67
CA PHE A 528 10.03 -29.48 -3.58
C PHE A 528 9.59 -29.05 -2.16
N ARG A 529 8.96 -29.95 -1.40
CA ARG A 529 8.46 -29.69 -0.05
C ARG A 529 9.53 -29.85 1.03
N TYR A 530 10.65 -30.48 0.71
CA TYR A 530 11.74 -30.68 1.65
C TYR A 530 12.45 -29.35 1.93
N GLY A 531 12.55 -29.01 3.20
CA GLY A 531 13.22 -27.79 3.65
C GLY A 531 13.73 -27.90 5.08
N TYR A 532 14.23 -26.78 5.61
CA TYR A 532 14.77 -26.70 6.97
C TYR A 532 13.81 -25.92 7.86
N ASN A 533 13.23 -26.60 8.84
CA ASN A 533 12.42 -25.97 9.87
C ASN A 533 13.34 -25.32 10.91
N ALA A 534 13.47 -24.00 10.87
CA ALA A 534 14.33 -23.26 11.79
C ALA A 534 13.80 -23.20 13.24
N ALA A 535 12.50 -23.42 13.45
CA ALA A 535 11.92 -23.47 14.80
C ALA A 535 12.40 -24.74 15.53
N THR A 536 12.27 -25.90 14.90
CA THR A 536 12.64 -27.21 15.47
C THR A 536 14.10 -27.61 15.22
N GLY A 537 14.73 -27.04 14.20
CA GLY A 537 16.09 -27.38 13.75
C GLY A 537 16.18 -28.66 12.91
N LYS A 538 15.05 -29.15 12.38
CA LYS A 538 14.98 -30.40 11.61
C LYS A 538 14.79 -30.15 10.11
N TYR A 539 15.18 -31.14 9.31
CA TYR A 539 14.85 -31.17 7.88
C TYR A 539 13.65 -32.07 7.67
N GLU A 540 12.59 -31.54 7.07
CA GLU A 540 11.31 -32.22 6.95
C GLU A 540 10.49 -31.65 5.77
N ASP A 541 9.31 -32.23 5.54
CA ASP A 541 8.33 -31.64 4.63
C ASP A 541 7.71 -30.41 5.31
N LEU A 542 8.06 -29.23 4.81
CA LEU A 542 7.64 -27.96 5.40
C LEU A 542 6.14 -27.71 5.26
N MET A 543 5.52 -28.22 4.19
CA MET A 543 4.07 -28.07 4.00
C MET A 543 3.31 -28.95 5.00
N ALA A 544 3.77 -30.18 5.23
CA ALA A 544 3.21 -31.05 6.27
C ALA A 544 3.48 -30.55 7.69
N ALA A 545 4.56 -29.78 7.89
CA ALA A 545 4.90 -29.14 9.16
C ALA A 545 4.18 -27.79 9.38
N GLY A 546 3.30 -27.36 8.46
CA GLY A 546 2.55 -26.11 8.55
C GLY A 546 3.39 -24.85 8.27
N ILE A 547 4.59 -24.97 7.70
CA ILE A 547 5.46 -23.84 7.35
C ILE A 547 5.17 -23.42 5.91
N ILE A 548 4.22 -22.51 5.79
CA ILE A 548 3.61 -22.09 4.54
C ILE A 548 3.67 -20.57 4.44
N ASP A 549 4.08 -20.06 3.28
CA ASP A 549 4.07 -18.62 3.00
C ASP A 549 3.02 -18.31 1.90
N PRO A 550 2.29 -17.18 1.97
CA PRO A 550 1.39 -16.77 0.90
C PRO A 550 2.15 -16.46 -0.40
N THR A 551 1.63 -16.94 -1.53
CA THR A 551 2.24 -16.71 -2.86
C THR A 551 2.33 -15.22 -3.19
N LYS A 552 1.28 -14.47 -2.85
CA LYS A 552 1.22 -13.00 -3.03
C LYS A 552 2.36 -12.29 -2.30
N VAL A 553 2.68 -12.71 -1.08
CA VAL A 553 3.78 -12.14 -0.28
C VAL A 553 5.12 -12.36 -0.98
N VAL A 554 5.42 -13.60 -1.38
CA VAL A 554 6.68 -13.95 -2.05
C VAL A 554 6.82 -13.21 -3.39
N ARG A 555 5.73 -13.11 -4.17
CA ARG A 555 5.68 -12.36 -5.43
C ARG A 555 5.98 -10.87 -5.20
N CYS A 556 5.25 -10.21 -4.31
CA CYS A 556 5.42 -8.80 -3.99
C CYS A 556 6.84 -8.50 -3.49
N CYS A 557 7.40 -9.35 -2.63
CA CYS A 557 8.79 -9.24 -2.18
C CYS A 557 9.78 -9.23 -3.34
N LEU A 558 9.65 -10.19 -4.27
CA LEU A 558 10.57 -10.33 -5.41
C LEU A 558 10.47 -9.12 -6.37
N GLU A 559 9.24 -8.73 -6.72
CA GLU A 559 9.00 -7.62 -7.65
C GLU A 559 9.46 -6.27 -7.09
N HIS A 560 9.17 -5.99 -5.81
CA HIS A 560 9.54 -4.72 -5.18
C HIS A 560 11.04 -4.64 -4.89
N ALA A 561 11.66 -5.75 -4.48
CA ALA A 561 13.12 -5.81 -4.35
C ALA A 561 13.82 -5.57 -5.70
N ALA A 562 13.36 -6.23 -6.77
CA ALA A 562 13.89 -6.03 -8.12
C ALA A 562 13.68 -4.59 -8.62
N SER A 563 12.52 -4.00 -8.33
CA SER A 563 12.22 -2.61 -8.69
C SER A 563 13.16 -1.61 -8.00
N VAL A 564 13.42 -1.77 -6.70
CA VAL A 564 14.33 -0.87 -5.97
C VAL A 564 15.78 -1.11 -6.40
N ALA A 565 16.19 -2.37 -6.57
CA ALA A 565 17.53 -2.70 -7.07
C ALA A 565 17.79 -2.09 -8.45
N LYS A 566 16.81 -2.13 -9.36
CA LYS A 566 16.87 -1.47 -10.66
C LYS A 566 17.18 0.02 -10.52
N THR A 567 16.36 0.75 -9.77
CA THR A 567 16.54 2.20 -9.58
C THR A 567 17.90 2.50 -8.94
N PHE A 568 18.29 1.73 -7.93
CA PHE A 568 19.55 1.90 -7.23
C PHE A 568 20.76 1.70 -8.14
N ILE A 569 20.83 0.58 -8.88
CA ILE A 569 21.98 0.23 -9.72
C ILE A 569 22.15 1.20 -10.89
N THR A 570 21.04 1.75 -11.42
CA THR A 570 21.10 2.76 -12.49
C THR A 570 21.41 4.19 -12.02
N SER A 571 21.48 4.44 -10.71
CA SER A 571 21.69 5.79 -10.17
C SER A 571 23.16 6.18 -10.17
N ASP A 572 23.49 7.28 -10.85
CA ASP A 572 24.89 7.75 -11.02
C ASP A 572 25.20 9.06 -10.25
N ALA A 573 24.18 9.75 -9.73
CA ALA A 573 24.35 10.95 -8.94
C ALA A 573 23.31 11.03 -7.82
N VAL A 574 23.71 11.62 -6.68
CA VAL A 574 22.85 11.88 -5.52
C VAL A 574 22.92 13.37 -5.21
N VAL A 575 21.76 13.98 -5.01
CA VAL A 575 21.63 15.38 -4.63
C VAL A 575 21.04 15.43 -3.23
N VAL A 576 21.73 16.08 -2.31
CA VAL A 576 21.27 16.23 -0.92
C VAL A 576 21.22 17.70 -0.52
N ASP A 577 20.38 18.00 0.44
CA ASP A 577 20.25 19.35 0.98
C ASP A 577 21.42 19.59 1.93
N ILE A 578 22.11 20.71 1.75
CA ILE A 578 23.09 21.16 2.72
C ILE A 578 22.30 21.59 3.95
N LYS A 579 22.55 20.96 5.10
CA LYS A 579 21.97 21.40 6.37
C LYS A 579 22.42 22.85 6.57
N GLU A 580 21.47 23.79 6.50
CA GLU A 580 21.74 25.15 6.95
C GLU A 580 22.15 25.06 8.43
N PRO A 581 23.23 25.71 8.85
CA PRO A 581 23.55 25.78 10.27
C PRO A 581 22.31 26.33 10.97
N GLU A 582 21.85 25.65 12.03
CA GLU A 582 20.75 26.16 12.84
C GLU A 582 21.06 27.63 13.13
N LYS A 583 20.20 28.54 12.63
CA LYS A 583 20.20 29.89 13.16
C LYS A 583 19.94 29.70 14.64
N ALA A 584 20.97 29.93 15.46
CA ALA A 584 20.85 29.99 16.91
C ALA A 584 19.54 30.71 17.19
N ALA A 585 18.60 30.00 17.84
CA ALA A 585 17.28 30.52 18.13
C ALA A 585 17.49 31.95 18.67
N ALA A 586 16.93 32.94 17.96
CA ALA A 586 17.03 34.32 18.38
C ALA A 586 16.61 34.35 19.85
N ALA A 587 17.53 34.75 20.72
CA ALA A 587 17.31 34.79 22.16
C ALA A 587 15.95 35.46 22.40
N GLY A 588 15.01 34.67 22.92
CA GLY A 588 13.69 35.16 23.26
C GLY A 588 13.86 36.36 24.19
N ASN A 589 13.28 37.49 23.78
CA ASN A 589 13.20 38.71 24.55
C ASN A 589 12.75 38.37 25.99
N PRO A 590 13.53 38.67 27.04
CA PRO A 590 13.10 38.48 28.41
C PRO A 590 12.29 39.71 28.84
N MET A 591 11.00 39.75 28.50
CA MET A 591 10.06 40.73 29.06
C MET A 591 8.65 40.14 29.11
N GLY A 592 8.13 39.96 30.33
CA GLY A 592 6.69 39.83 30.56
C GLY A 592 6.25 38.68 31.46
N GLY A 593 6.84 38.55 32.65
CA GLY A 593 6.23 37.76 33.72
C GLY A 593 4.98 38.45 34.29
N SER A 594 3.81 37.85 34.06
CA SER A 594 2.60 38.00 34.87
C SER A 594 1.92 36.62 34.80
N GLY A 595 2.04 35.74 35.79
CA GLY A 595 1.69 35.95 37.18
C GLY A 595 0.33 35.31 37.39
N PHE A 596 0.31 34.12 38.00
CA PHE A 596 -0.66 33.65 38.99
C PHE A 596 -0.28 32.23 39.41
N GLY A 597 0.29 32.13 40.62
CA GLY A 597 0.32 30.90 41.40
C GLY A 597 -0.81 30.95 42.43
N PHE A 598 -1.47 29.82 42.66
CA PHE A 598 -1.16 28.90 43.75
C PHE A 598 -1.65 27.50 43.35
#